data_AF-A0A2D9CFU7-F1
#
_entry.id   AF-A0A2D9CFU7-F1
#
_cell.length_a   1.000
_cell.length_b   1.000
_cell.length_c   1.000
_cell.angle_alpha   90.00
_cell.angle_beta   90.00
_cell.angle_gamma   90.00
#
_symmetry.space_group_name_H-M   'P 1'
#
loop_
_entity.id
_entity.type
_entity.pdbx_description
1 polymer ?
#
loop_
_entity_poly.entity_id
_entity_poly.type
_entity_poly.pdbx_seq_one_letter_code
_entity_poly.pdbx_strand_id
1 'polypeptide(L)'
;MDEHGRFSTGWIIAIYGSAAVLSIAAAMHGLTDGKELWVLAGLVTLVLTLTTLPVCLAARSSGNEEKDQSIELDRIRTQIRSLNDTMNTLNETIVLSDDARRVLNRRKERDLLCKAIEEDIQLEDWDAGLVLVRELAERFGYRVDAEQFRARIERARAQTHDKAVHEAIAGLEGMIASHEWEQALNEAARISRVFHEAPQVDGLRHRVISARDRYKQNIERRFLQAAQNEEIEEAMSLLREMDHLLSEHEAEQFQEVARGVIGKARDNLGVQFKMAVHDKAWDDAASVGERIIEEFPNSRMASEVRDIIDEIRGRANTMKR
;
A
#
# COMPACT_ATOMS: atom_id res chain seq x y z
N MET A 1 16.53 64.41 25.16
CA MET A 1 17.52 65.23 24.41
C MET A 1 18.65 64.26 24.16
N ASP A 2 18.75 63.71 22.96
CA ASP A 2 19.71 62.64 22.67
C ASP A 2 21.09 63.25 22.36
N GLU A 3 22.16 62.49 22.58
CA GLU A 3 23.60 62.88 22.63
C GLU A 3 24.18 63.64 21.42
N HIS A 4 23.37 64.00 20.42
CA HIS A 4 23.77 64.86 19.31
C HIS A 4 23.03 66.20 19.24
N GLY A 5 22.32 66.59 20.31
CA GLY A 5 21.62 67.88 20.36
C GLY A 5 20.52 68.04 19.31
N ARG A 6 20.09 66.94 18.68
CA ARG A 6 19.02 66.92 17.69
C ARG A 6 17.72 66.50 18.37
N PHE A 7 16.70 67.35 18.27
CA PHE A 7 15.36 67.04 18.77
C PHE A 7 14.83 65.77 18.09
N SER A 8 14.42 64.79 18.90
CA SER A 8 13.74 63.57 18.43
C SER A 8 12.48 63.95 17.66
N THR A 9 12.14 63.18 16.61
CA THR A 9 10.93 63.40 15.78
C THR A 9 9.66 63.48 16.62
N GLY A 10 9.61 62.77 17.75
CA GLY A 10 8.50 62.86 18.70
C GLY A 10 8.36 64.23 19.36
N TRP A 11 9.46 64.93 19.65
CA TRP A 11 9.42 66.27 20.26
C TRP A 11 8.96 67.35 19.30
N ILE A 12 9.32 67.23 18.02
CA ILE A 12 8.85 68.17 16.99
C ILE A 12 7.34 68.01 16.80
N ILE A 13 6.84 66.78 16.69
CA ILE A 13 5.40 66.51 16.60
C ILE A 13 4.67 67.03 17.84
N ALA A 14 5.25 66.86 19.04
CA ALA A 14 4.65 67.36 20.29
C ALA A 14 4.61 68.91 20.37
N ILE A 15 5.65 69.60 19.90
CA ILE A 15 5.70 71.07 19.88
C ILE A 15 4.71 71.63 18.85
N TYR A 16 4.66 71.08 17.64
CA TYR A 16 3.72 71.53 16.62
C TYR A 16 2.27 71.14 16.95
N GLY A 17 2.05 69.97 17.54
CA GLY A 17 0.73 69.54 18.01
C GLY A 17 0.20 70.45 19.13
N SER A 18 1.04 70.79 20.11
CA SER A 18 0.63 71.71 21.18
C SER A 18 0.38 73.13 20.66
N ALA A 19 1.18 73.63 19.72
CA ALA A 19 0.94 74.92 19.06
C ALA A 19 -0.38 74.96 18.26
N ALA A 20 -0.72 73.89 17.54
CA ALA A 20 -1.99 73.81 16.79
C ALA A 20 -3.21 73.79 17.73
N VAL A 21 -3.16 73.03 18.82
CA VAL A 21 -4.23 72.98 19.83
C VAL A 21 -4.40 74.34 20.50
N LEU A 22 -3.30 75.03 20.83
CA LEU A 22 -3.33 76.37 21.43
C LEU A 22 -3.92 77.42 20.47
N SER A 23 -3.64 77.30 19.17
CA SER A 23 -4.19 78.15 18.11
C SER A 23 -5.71 77.98 17.98
N ILE A 24 -6.20 76.75 18.05
CA ILE A 24 -7.64 76.43 17.97
C ILE A 24 -8.37 76.93 19.23
N ALA A 25 -7.77 76.76 20.42
CA ALA A 25 -8.32 77.27 21.67
C ALA A 25 -8.42 78.80 21.68
N ALA A 26 -7.40 79.51 21.17
CA ALA A 26 -7.43 80.97 21.02
C ALA A 26 -8.50 81.45 20.03
N ALA A 27 -8.69 80.74 18.92
CA ALA A 27 -9.73 81.05 17.95
C ALA A 27 -11.15 80.83 18.51
N MET A 28 -11.38 79.75 19.27
CA MET A 28 -12.67 79.49 19.92
C MET A 28 -12.99 80.50 21.02
N HIS A 29 -11.99 80.92 21.81
CA HIS A 29 -12.18 81.94 22.84
C HIS A 29 -12.43 83.35 22.24
N GLY A 30 -11.80 83.65 21.09
CA GLY A 30 -12.10 84.87 20.34
C GLY A 30 -13.53 84.93 19.79
N LEU A 31 -14.13 83.78 19.47
CA LEU A 31 -15.51 83.69 18.98
C LEU A 31 -16.55 83.97 20.08
N THR A 32 -16.24 83.65 21.34
CA THR A 32 -17.17 83.85 22.47
C THR A 32 -17.20 85.28 22.99
N ASP A 33 -16.09 86.03 22.86
CA ASP A 33 -15.94 87.38 23.42
C ASP A 33 -16.20 88.52 22.40
N GLY A 34 -16.53 88.19 21.14
CA GLY A 34 -16.89 89.17 20.10
C GLY A 34 -15.75 90.12 19.68
N LYS A 35 -14.49 89.76 19.96
CA LYS A 35 -13.30 90.56 19.58
C LYS A 35 -12.62 89.95 18.35
N GLU A 36 -12.84 90.53 17.18
CA GLU A 36 -12.34 90.04 15.89
C GLU A 36 -10.81 89.88 15.81
N LEU A 37 -10.05 90.66 16.59
CA LEU A 37 -8.58 90.62 16.62
C LEU A 37 -8.00 89.28 17.12
N TRP A 38 -8.67 88.60 18.04
CA TRP A 38 -8.18 87.31 18.57
C TRP A 38 -8.43 86.14 17.61
N VAL A 39 -9.50 86.22 16.82
CA VAL A 39 -9.82 85.23 15.80
C VAL A 39 -8.80 85.29 14.65
N LEU A 40 -8.44 86.50 14.20
CA LEU A 40 -7.43 86.68 13.15
C LEU A 40 -6.05 86.20 13.60
N ALA A 41 -5.64 86.49 14.84
CA ALA A 41 -4.36 86.03 15.37
C ALA A 41 -4.26 84.49 15.41
N GLY A 42 -5.33 83.81 15.85
CA GLY A 42 -5.39 82.35 15.89
C GLY A 42 -5.40 81.68 14.52
N LEU A 43 -5.96 82.33 13.50
CA LEU A 43 -6.01 81.79 12.14
C LEU A 43 -4.65 81.94 11.42
N VAL A 44 -3.95 83.05 11.63
CA VAL A 44 -2.61 83.29 11.05
C VAL A 44 -1.58 82.30 11.61
N THR A 45 -1.59 82.04 12.92
CA THR A 45 -0.67 81.06 13.53
C THR A 45 -0.94 79.63 13.06
N LEU A 46 -2.21 79.28 12.79
CA LEU A 46 -2.57 77.98 12.25
C LEU A 46 -2.07 77.78 10.81
N VAL A 47 -2.17 78.82 9.97
CA VAL A 47 -1.66 78.77 8.59
C VAL A 47 -0.12 78.69 8.58
N LEU A 48 0.56 79.41 9.48
CA LEU A 48 2.02 79.39 9.57
C LEU A 48 2.55 78.02 10.04
N THR A 49 1.87 77.39 10.99
CA THR A 49 2.23 76.06 11.48
C THR A 49 1.97 74.97 10.44
N LEU A 50 0.89 75.08 9.67
CA LEU A 50 0.55 74.11 8.62
C LEU A 50 1.53 74.17 7.43
N THR A 51 2.02 75.36 7.09
CA THR A 51 2.92 75.55 5.93
C THR A 51 4.39 75.22 6.23
N THR A 52 4.83 75.35 7.49
CA THR A 52 6.23 75.11 7.87
C THR A 52 6.54 73.63 8.18
N LEU A 53 5.54 72.82 8.51
CA LEU A 53 5.69 71.39 8.80
C LEU A 53 6.23 70.54 7.61
N PRO A 54 5.70 70.65 6.36
CA PRO A 54 6.18 69.83 5.25
C PRO A 54 7.59 70.20 4.79
N VAL A 55 7.98 71.47 4.91
CA VAL A 55 9.32 71.95 4.51
C VAL A 55 10.42 71.39 5.42
N CYS A 56 10.15 71.30 6.73
CA CYS A 56 11.08 70.70 7.69
C CYS A 56 11.23 69.17 7.53
N LEU A 57 10.19 68.47 7.10
CA LEU A 57 10.26 67.03 6.80
C LEU A 57 11.03 66.76 5.49
N ALA A 58 10.78 67.56 4.44
CA ALA A 58 11.48 67.42 3.16
C ALA A 58 12.99 67.70 3.29
N ALA A 59 13.39 68.73 4.03
CA ALA A 59 14.80 69.07 4.24
C ALA A 59 15.60 68.03 5.06
N ARG A 60 14.93 67.09 5.73
CA ARG A 60 15.58 65.98 6.46
C ARG A 60 15.66 64.70 5.63
N SER A 61 14.82 64.54 4.60
CA SER A 61 14.83 63.38 3.70
C SER A 61 15.99 63.38 2.70
N SER A 62 16.49 64.56 2.30
CA SER A 62 17.61 64.69 1.35
C SER A 62 18.97 64.24 1.91
N GLY A 63 19.11 64.10 3.24
CA GLY A 63 20.34 63.58 3.87
C GLY A 63 20.41 62.05 3.95
N ASN A 64 19.35 61.33 3.57
CA ASN A 64 19.27 59.87 3.66
C ASN A 64 19.36 59.17 2.29
N GLU A 65 19.11 59.87 1.19
CA GLU A 65 19.16 59.32 -0.19
C GLU A 65 20.61 59.03 -0.65
N GLU A 66 21.60 59.81 -0.23
CA GLU A 66 23.01 59.59 -0.58
C GLU A 66 23.59 58.30 0.06
N LYS A 67 23.09 57.92 1.24
CA LYS A 67 23.54 56.70 1.94
C LYS A 67 22.91 55.44 1.35
N ASP A 68 21.62 55.46 1.02
CA ASP A 68 20.94 54.30 0.43
C ASP A 68 21.43 54.00 -1.00
N GLN A 69 21.70 55.03 -1.83
CA GLN A 69 22.30 54.82 -3.15
C GLN A 69 23.69 54.16 -3.08
N SER A 70 24.52 54.53 -2.09
CA SER A 70 25.85 53.92 -1.94
C SER A 70 25.80 52.45 -1.56
N ILE A 71 24.84 52.05 -0.71
CA ILE A 71 24.64 50.67 -0.26
C ILE A 71 24.08 49.80 -1.41
N GLU A 72 23.18 50.35 -2.21
CA GLU A 72 22.62 49.65 -3.38
C GLU A 72 23.69 49.45 -4.47
N LEU A 73 24.53 50.46 -4.73
CA LEU A 73 25.64 50.35 -5.67
C LEU A 73 26.69 49.31 -5.23
N ASP A 74 26.98 49.20 -3.94
CA ASP A 74 27.89 48.17 -3.43
C ASP A 74 27.29 46.76 -3.47
N ARG A 75 25.98 46.61 -3.25
CA ARG A 75 25.27 45.34 -3.48
C ARG A 75 25.31 44.92 -4.94
N ILE A 76 25.07 45.85 -5.86
CA ILE A 76 25.15 45.58 -7.30
C ILE A 76 26.59 45.22 -7.70
N ARG A 77 27.60 45.93 -7.19
CA ARG A 77 29.02 45.61 -7.45
C ARG A 77 29.42 44.25 -6.90
N THR A 78 28.97 43.89 -5.71
CA THR A 78 29.25 42.57 -5.12
C THR A 78 28.55 41.45 -5.89
N GLN A 79 27.32 41.68 -6.37
CA GLN A 79 26.62 40.75 -7.27
C GLN A 79 27.32 40.62 -8.63
N ILE A 80 27.82 41.72 -9.20
CA ILE A 80 28.57 41.69 -10.46
C ILE A 80 29.89 40.92 -10.27
N ARG A 81 30.60 41.11 -9.15
CA ARG A 81 31.82 40.35 -8.85
C ARG A 81 31.53 38.86 -8.67
N SER A 82 30.50 38.49 -7.91
CA SER A 82 30.16 37.08 -7.74
C SER A 82 29.67 36.44 -9.04
N LEU A 83 28.95 37.16 -9.89
CA LEU A 83 28.62 36.72 -11.24
C LEU A 83 29.86 36.56 -12.12
N ASN A 84 30.82 37.48 -12.04
CA ASN A 84 32.05 37.38 -12.80
C ASN A 84 32.92 36.20 -12.33
N ASP A 85 32.96 35.92 -11.03
CA ASP A 85 33.66 34.76 -10.46
C ASP A 85 32.99 33.43 -10.85
N THR A 86 31.65 33.36 -10.84
CA THR A 86 30.93 32.18 -11.34
C THR A 86 31.07 32.04 -12.86
N MET A 87 31.10 33.14 -13.61
CA MET A 87 31.33 33.12 -15.05
C MET A 87 32.75 32.66 -15.38
N ASN A 88 33.76 33.09 -14.62
CA ASN A 88 35.14 32.66 -14.80
C ASN A 88 35.33 31.17 -14.47
N THR A 89 34.73 30.67 -13.38
CA THR A 89 34.75 29.23 -13.07
C THR A 89 34.00 28.40 -14.11
N LEU A 90 32.87 28.89 -14.64
CA LEU A 90 32.17 28.26 -15.77
C LEU A 90 33.01 28.30 -17.04
N ASN A 91 33.68 29.40 -17.34
CA ASN A 91 34.52 29.54 -18.53
C ASN A 91 35.76 28.63 -18.45
N GLU A 92 36.42 28.56 -17.29
CA GLU A 92 37.47 27.58 -17.01
C GLU A 92 36.96 26.13 -17.16
N THR A 93 35.69 25.87 -16.83
CA THR A 93 35.07 24.55 -17.00
C THR A 93 34.66 24.26 -18.46
N ILE A 94 34.30 25.28 -19.25
CA ILE A 94 33.88 25.17 -20.66
C ILE A 94 35.08 25.03 -21.62
N VAL A 95 36.25 25.56 -21.24
CA VAL A 95 37.48 25.45 -22.03
C VAL A 95 38.18 24.10 -21.87
N LEU A 96 37.75 23.27 -20.91
CA LEU A 96 38.26 21.91 -20.77
C LEU A 96 37.65 21.00 -21.84
N SER A 97 38.52 20.35 -22.64
CA SER A 97 38.13 19.25 -23.53
C SER A 97 37.35 18.19 -22.75
N ASP A 98 36.37 17.54 -23.39
CA ASP A 98 35.51 16.51 -22.81
C ASP A 98 36.30 15.42 -22.07
N ASP A 99 37.52 15.14 -22.53
CA ASP A 99 38.45 14.20 -21.93
C ASP A 99 39.06 14.69 -20.61
N ALA A 100 39.37 15.99 -20.50
CA ALA A 100 39.86 16.61 -19.27
C ALA A 100 38.74 16.72 -18.21
N ARG A 101 37.51 17.00 -18.64
CA ARG A 101 36.33 17.02 -17.77
C ARG A 101 36.04 15.64 -17.18
N ARG A 102 36.19 14.58 -17.99
CA ARG A 102 36.07 13.18 -17.55
C ARG A 102 37.15 12.78 -16.56
N VAL A 103 38.42 13.15 -16.78
CA VAL A 103 39.50 12.81 -15.85
C VAL A 103 39.30 13.50 -14.49
N LEU A 104 38.89 14.77 -14.49
CA LEU A 104 38.63 15.54 -13.26
C LEU A 104 37.41 15.03 -12.49
N ASN A 105 36.33 14.66 -13.19
CA ASN A 105 35.08 14.20 -12.56
C ASN A 105 34.95 12.66 -12.47
N ARG A 106 35.98 11.91 -12.85
CA ARG A 106 35.96 10.44 -12.96
C ARG A 106 35.38 9.73 -11.74
N ARG A 107 35.75 10.18 -10.53
CA ARG A 107 35.26 9.57 -9.28
C ARG A 107 33.78 9.83 -9.07
N LYS A 108 33.32 11.05 -9.33
CA LYS A 108 31.92 11.44 -9.17
C LYS A 108 31.03 10.74 -10.20
N GLU A 109 31.47 10.63 -11.44
CA GLU A 109 30.75 9.89 -12.49
C GLU A 109 30.69 8.39 -12.19
N ARG A 110 31.79 7.79 -11.69
CA ARG A 110 31.79 6.41 -11.19
C ARG A 110 30.77 6.23 -10.07
N ASP A 111 30.79 7.09 -9.06
CA ASP A 111 29.90 6.94 -7.90
C ASP A 111 28.43 7.10 -8.30
N LEU A 112 28.12 7.97 -9.26
CA LEU A 112 26.78 8.10 -9.84
C LEU A 112 26.37 6.84 -10.61
N LEU A 113 27.25 6.28 -11.44
CA LEU A 113 26.98 5.04 -12.16
C LEU A 113 26.81 3.84 -11.22
N CYS A 114 27.65 3.72 -10.19
CA CYS A 114 27.50 2.66 -9.19
C CYS A 114 26.15 2.77 -8.46
N LYS A 115 25.70 3.98 -8.11
CA LYS A 115 24.38 4.20 -7.52
C LYS A 115 23.25 3.85 -8.48
N ALA A 116 23.36 4.24 -9.75
CA ALA A 116 22.37 3.90 -10.77
C ALA A 116 22.27 2.37 -10.98
N ILE A 117 23.40 1.67 -11.06
CA ILE A 117 23.43 0.20 -11.14
C ILE A 117 22.77 -0.43 -9.90
N GLU A 118 23.00 0.12 -8.71
CA GLU A 118 22.36 -0.38 -7.48
C GLU A 118 20.87 -0.12 -7.44
N GLU A 119 20.41 1.00 -7.99
CA GLU A 119 18.98 1.30 -8.16
C GLU A 119 18.33 0.36 -9.17
N ASP A 120 18.96 0.12 -10.33
CA ASP A 120 18.47 -0.82 -11.34
C ASP A 120 18.39 -2.25 -10.79
N ILE A 121 19.36 -2.67 -9.95
CA ILE A 121 19.31 -3.95 -9.23
C ILE A 121 18.11 -4.01 -8.27
N GLN A 122 17.77 -2.91 -7.60
CA GLN A 122 16.64 -2.86 -6.68
C GLN A 122 15.29 -2.86 -7.40
N LEU A 123 15.23 -2.25 -8.59
CA LEU A 123 14.06 -2.21 -9.45
C LEU A 123 13.87 -3.49 -10.29
N GLU A 124 14.79 -4.45 -10.17
CA GLU A 124 14.85 -5.68 -10.97
C GLU A 124 14.99 -5.43 -12.49
N ASP A 125 15.51 -4.27 -12.88
CA ASP A 125 15.84 -3.95 -14.27
C ASP A 125 17.28 -4.42 -14.61
N TRP A 126 17.40 -5.73 -14.79
CA TRP A 126 18.69 -6.39 -15.00
C TRP A 126 19.37 -5.97 -16.30
N ASP A 127 18.60 -5.73 -17.37
CA ASP A 127 19.13 -5.41 -18.68
C ASP A 127 19.69 -3.98 -18.71
N ALA A 128 19.01 -3.00 -18.10
CA ALA A 128 19.53 -1.65 -17.94
C ALA A 128 20.81 -1.65 -17.09
N GLY A 129 20.80 -2.37 -15.95
CA GLY A 129 21.97 -2.51 -15.09
C GLY A 129 23.17 -3.12 -15.81
N LEU A 130 22.97 -4.14 -16.65
CA LEU A 130 24.05 -4.76 -17.45
C LEU A 130 24.63 -3.80 -18.51
N VAL A 131 23.83 -2.90 -19.08
CA VAL A 131 24.32 -1.86 -19.98
C VAL A 131 25.21 -0.88 -19.22
N LEU A 132 24.79 -0.40 -18.06
CA LEU A 132 25.60 0.50 -17.23
C LEU A 132 26.90 -0.15 -16.73
N VAL A 133 26.87 -1.44 -16.40
CA VAL A 133 28.07 -2.22 -16.05
C VAL A 133 29.05 -2.29 -17.23
N ARG A 134 28.56 -2.45 -18.46
CA ARG A 134 29.41 -2.41 -19.66
C ARG A 134 30.05 -1.02 -19.83
N GLU A 135 29.27 0.05 -19.65
CA GLU A 135 29.79 1.42 -19.70
C GLU A 135 30.86 1.67 -18.61
N LEU A 136 30.68 1.13 -17.41
CA LEU A 136 31.66 1.19 -16.32
C LEU A 136 32.99 0.50 -16.69
N ALA A 137 32.91 -0.66 -17.35
CA ALA A 137 34.08 -1.41 -17.80
C ALA A 137 34.82 -0.74 -18.96
N GLU A 138 34.09 -0.26 -19.97
CA GLU A 138 34.64 0.27 -21.21
C GLU A 138 35.07 1.74 -21.10
N ARG A 139 34.21 2.61 -20.57
CA ARG A 139 34.47 4.07 -20.55
C ARG A 139 35.42 4.49 -19.43
N PHE A 140 35.37 3.80 -18.29
CA PHE A 140 36.13 4.18 -17.11
C PHE A 140 37.27 3.20 -16.76
N GLY A 141 37.36 2.06 -17.44
CA GLY A 141 38.40 1.05 -17.23
C GLY A 141 38.29 0.29 -15.90
N TYR A 142 37.18 0.40 -15.17
CA TYR A 142 36.96 -0.27 -13.89
C TYR A 142 36.43 -1.69 -14.07
N ARG A 143 37.24 -2.53 -14.72
CA ARG A 143 36.81 -3.89 -15.12
C ARG A 143 36.53 -4.81 -13.93
N VAL A 144 37.26 -4.66 -12.84
CA VAL A 144 37.08 -5.48 -11.62
C VAL A 144 35.74 -5.17 -10.96
N ASP A 145 35.42 -3.88 -10.75
CA ASP A 145 34.15 -3.45 -10.16
C ASP A 145 32.97 -3.85 -11.06
N ALA A 146 33.11 -3.66 -12.37
CA ALA A 146 32.10 -4.05 -13.35
C ALA A 146 31.81 -5.57 -13.31
N GLU A 147 32.84 -6.41 -13.20
CA GLU A 147 32.66 -7.86 -13.10
C GLU A 147 31.96 -8.25 -11.78
N GLN A 148 32.26 -7.57 -10.67
CA GLN A 148 31.55 -7.77 -9.41
C GLN A 148 30.07 -7.42 -9.52
N PHE A 149 29.74 -6.29 -10.14
CA PHE A 149 28.34 -5.91 -10.38
C PHE A 149 27.65 -6.88 -11.32
N ARG A 150 28.32 -7.34 -12.39
CA ARG A 150 27.80 -8.37 -13.29
C ARG A 150 27.44 -9.65 -12.54
N ALA A 151 28.37 -10.18 -11.74
CA ALA A 151 28.13 -11.38 -10.95
C ALA A 151 27.01 -11.19 -9.92
N ARG A 152 26.88 -9.98 -9.35
CA ARG A 152 25.79 -9.63 -8.42
C ARG A 152 24.43 -9.57 -9.13
N ILE A 153 24.35 -8.96 -10.30
CA ILE A 153 23.13 -8.91 -11.13
C ILE A 153 22.70 -10.31 -11.53
N GLU A 154 23.60 -11.13 -12.06
CA GLU A 154 23.28 -12.50 -12.48
C GLU A 154 22.80 -13.36 -11.29
N ARG A 155 23.45 -13.22 -10.13
CA ARG A 155 22.99 -13.88 -8.91
C ARG A 155 21.60 -13.41 -8.47
N ALA A 156 21.34 -12.10 -8.50
CA ALA A 156 20.05 -11.55 -8.11
C ALA A 156 18.94 -12.01 -9.08
N ARG A 157 19.20 -11.96 -10.40
CA ARG A 157 18.31 -12.47 -11.45
C ARG A 157 17.99 -13.94 -11.26
N ALA A 158 19.01 -14.78 -11.05
CA ALA A 158 18.83 -16.21 -10.80
C ALA A 158 17.99 -16.46 -9.54
N GLN A 159 18.23 -15.72 -8.45
CA GLN A 159 17.44 -15.83 -7.23
C GLN A 159 15.98 -15.41 -7.43
N THR A 160 15.70 -14.34 -8.18
CA THR A 160 14.32 -13.92 -8.47
C THR A 160 13.61 -14.95 -9.35
N HIS A 161 14.29 -15.51 -10.36
CA HIS A 161 13.75 -16.59 -11.18
C HIS A 161 13.46 -17.85 -10.34
N ASP A 162 14.40 -18.27 -9.49
CA ASP A 162 14.21 -19.40 -8.60
C ASP A 162 13.04 -19.17 -7.65
N LYS A 163 12.91 -17.98 -7.05
CA LYS A 163 11.76 -17.63 -6.19
C LYS A 163 10.44 -17.76 -6.93
N ALA A 164 10.36 -17.25 -8.17
CA ALA A 164 9.15 -17.35 -8.98
C ALA A 164 8.77 -18.81 -9.28
N VAL A 165 9.76 -19.67 -9.56
CA VAL A 165 9.54 -21.12 -9.72
C VAL A 165 9.01 -21.74 -8.43
N HIS A 166 9.62 -21.44 -7.28
CA HIS A 166 9.19 -21.97 -5.99
C HIS A 166 7.78 -21.50 -5.61
N GLU A 167 7.44 -20.24 -5.86
CA GLU A 167 6.10 -19.70 -5.60
C GLU A 167 5.04 -20.40 -6.47
N ALA A 168 5.34 -20.62 -7.76
CA ALA A 168 4.44 -21.37 -8.63
C ALA A 168 4.24 -22.82 -8.17
N ILE A 169 5.33 -23.50 -7.74
CA ILE A 169 5.24 -24.87 -7.19
C ILE A 169 4.46 -24.88 -5.87
N ALA A 170 4.67 -23.90 -5.00
CA ALA A 170 3.92 -23.78 -3.74
C ALA A 170 2.41 -23.58 -3.99
N GLY A 171 2.06 -22.76 -4.99
CA GLY A 171 0.67 -22.61 -5.45
C GLY A 171 0.06 -23.93 -5.93
N LEU A 172 0.81 -24.71 -6.71
CA LEU A 172 0.40 -26.05 -7.14
C LEU A 172 0.22 -27.00 -5.95
N GLU A 173 1.14 -26.99 -4.98
CA GLU A 173 1.04 -27.81 -3.77
C GLU A 173 -0.19 -27.43 -2.93
N GLY A 174 -0.57 -26.15 -2.90
CA GLY A 174 -1.83 -25.68 -2.32
C GLY A 174 -3.06 -26.31 -2.99
N MET A 175 -3.10 -26.37 -4.32
CA MET A 175 -4.20 -27.01 -5.07
C MET A 175 -4.24 -28.53 -4.85
N ILE A 176 -3.08 -29.17 -4.70
CA ILE A 176 -3.00 -30.59 -4.33
C ILE A 176 -3.61 -30.81 -2.93
N ALA A 177 -3.32 -29.92 -1.98
CA ALA A 177 -3.82 -30.02 -0.61
C ALA A 177 -5.33 -29.76 -0.50
N SER A 178 -5.90 -28.91 -1.36
CA SER A 178 -7.36 -28.69 -1.45
C SER A 178 -8.10 -29.78 -2.25
N HIS A 179 -7.38 -30.79 -2.77
CA HIS A 179 -7.91 -31.86 -3.61
C HIS A 179 -8.52 -31.38 -4.94
N GLU A 180 -8.10 -30.21 -5.44
CA GLU A 180 -8.53 -29.65 -6.72
C GLU A 180 -7.72 -30.24 -7.89
N TRP A 181 -7.87 -31.54 -8.12
CA TRP A 181 -6.99 -32.33 -9.00
C TRP A 181 -6.92 -31.85 -10.44
N GLU A 182 -8.04 -31.45 -11.04
CA GLU A 182 -8.07 -30.97 -12.42
C GLU A 182 -7.35 -29.63 -12.57
N GLN A 183 -7.55 -28.72 -11.62
CA GLN A 183 -6.88 -27.42 -11.60
C GLN A 183 -5.37 -27.60 -11.40
N ALA A 184 -4.98 -28.46 -10.45
CA ALA A 184 -3.59 -28.81 -10.21
C ALA A 184 -2.90 -29.41 -11.46
N LEU A 185 -3.59 -30.28 -12.23
CA LEU A 185 -3.03 -30.84 -13.46
C LEU A 185 -2.82 -29.78 -14.55
N ASN A 186 -3.77 -28.87 -14.71
CA ASN A 186 -3.66 -27.76 -15.66
C ASN A 186 -2.53 -26.81 -15.25
N GLU A 187 -2.43 -26.50 -13.96
CA GLU A 187 -1.39 -25.64 -13.41
C GLU A 187 0.01 -26.27 -13.55
N ALA A 188 0.15 -27.56 -13.25
CA ALA A 188 1.39 -28.29 -13.50
C ALA A 188 1.82 -28.24 -14.97
N ALA A 189 0.87 -28.36 -15.90
CA ALA A 189 1.16 -28.24 -17.34
C ALA A 189 1.56 -26.80 -17.74
N ARG A 190 0.95 -25.78 -17.13
CA ARG A 190 1.30 -24.37 -17.32
C ARG A 190 2.72 -24.09 -16.84
N ILE A 191 3.04 -24.47 -15.61
CA ILE A 191 4.38 -24.30 -14.99
C ILE A 191 5.44 -25.01 -15.84
N SER A 192 5.16 -26.24 -16.30
CA SER A 192 6.08 -27.00 -17.17
C SER A 192 6.39 -26.32 -18.50
N ARG A 193 5.47 -25.51 -19.03
CA ARG A 193 5.70 -24.74 -20.27
C ARG A 193 6.44 -23.44 -20.02
N VAL A 194 6.07 -22.72 -18.95
CA VAL A 194 6.66 -21.41 -18.62
C VAL A 194 8.10 -21.55 -18.13
N PHE A 195 8.36 -22.57 -17.31
CA PHE A 195 9.66 -22.78 -16.66
C PHE A 195 10.32 -24.09 -17.12
N HIS A 196 10.42 -24.28 -18.44
CA HIS A 196 10.94 -25.51 -19.04
C HIS A 196 12.45 -25.75 -18.77
N GLU A 197 13.19 -24.72 -18.35
CA GLU A 197 14.63 -24.81 -18.06
C GLU A 197 14.92 -25.27 -16.62
N ALA A 198 13.92 -25.22 -15.74
CA ALA A 198 14.09 -25.53 -14.33
C ALA A 198 13.92 -27.04 -14.07
N PRO A 199 14.94 -27.77 -13.60
CA PRO A 199 14.84 -29.22 -13.35
C PRO A 199 13.80 -29.61 -12.31
N GLN A 200 13.41 -28.68 -11.43
CA GLN A 200 12.41 -28.91 -10.37
C GLN A 200 10.99 -29.07 -10.93
N VAL A 201 10.78 -28.58 -12.14
CA VAL A 201 9.49 -28.59 -12.82
C VAL A 201 9.27 -29.90 -13.59
N ASP A 202 10.34 -30.66 -13.79
CA ASP A 202 10.27 -31.98 -14.43
C ASP A 202 9.42 -32.93 -13.58
N GLY A 203 8.38 -33.49 -14.20
CA GLY A 203 7.52 -34.47 -13.56
C GLY A 203 6.48 -33.90 -12.58
N LEU A 204 6.23 -32.58 -12.53
CA LEU A 204 5.14 -32.01 -11.72
C LEU A 204 3.79 -32.69 -12.00
N ARG A 205 3.48 -32.97 -13.27
CA ARG A 205 2.27 -33.71 -13.65
C ARG A 205 2.21 -35.10 -13.01
N HIS A 206 3.33 -35.82 -12.99
CA HIS A 206 3.39 -37.14 -12.36
C HIS A 206 3.25 -37.04 -10.83
N ARG A 207 3.78 -35.99 -10.20
CA ARG A 207 3.60 -35.72 -8.77
C ARG A 207 2.12 -35.53 -8.42
N VAL A 208 1.36 -34.76 -9.20
CA VAL A 208 -0.09 -34.57 -8.99
C VAL A 208 -0.84 -35.90 -9.11
N ILE A 209 -0.57 -36.68 -10.16
CA ILE A 209 -1.21 -38.00 -10.35
C ILE A 209 -0.89 -38.93 -9.19
N SER A 210 0.39 -39.01 -8.78
CA SER A 210 0.82 -39.83 -7.66
C SER A 210 0.19 -39.40 -6.34
N ALA A 211 0.01 -38.10 -6.12
CA ALA A 211 -0.66 -37.56 -4.94
C ALA A 211 -2.14 -37.95 -4.91
N ARG A 212 -2.83 -37.83 -6.04
CA ARG A 212 -4.22 -38.26 -6.20
C ARG A 212 -4.38 -39.77 -5.93
N ASP A 213 -3.50 -40.59 -6.49
CA ASP A 213 -3.56 -42.04 -6.33
C ASP A 213 -3.30 -42.45 -4.86
N ARG A 214 -2.37 -41.78 -4.17
CA ARG A 214 -2.15 -41.97 -2.73
C ARG A 214 -3.35 -41.56 -1.89
N TYR A 215 -3.99 -40.43 -2.23
CA TYR A 215 -5.18 -39.96 -1.53
C TYR A 215 -6.33 -40.96 -1.68
N LYS A 216 -6.55 -41.45 -2.90
CA LYS A 216 -7.52 -42.51 -3.20
C LYS A 216 -7.29 -43.77 -2.35
N GLN A 217 -6.05 -44.28 -2.34
CA GLN A 217 -5.69 -45.44 -1.50
C GLN A 217 -5.91 -45.19 0.00
N ASN A 218 -5.67 -43.96 0.46
CA ASN A 218 -5.90 -43.60 1.86
C ASN A 218 -7.40 -43.62 2.20
N ILE A 219 -8.25 -43.04 1.34
CA ILE A 219 -9.71 -43.09 1.52
C ILE A 219 -10.20 -44.54 1.52
N GLU A 220 -9.78 -45.35 0.56
CA GLU A 220 -10.15 -46.78 0.48
C GLU A 220 -9.82 -47.52 1.78
N ARG A 221 -8.59 -47.32 2.29
CA ARG A 221 -8.15 -47.92 3.55
C ARG A 221 -8.98 -47.42 4.74
N ARG A 222 -9.24 -46.12 4.84
CA ARG A 222 -10.04 -45.52 5.92
C ARG A 222 -11.48 -46.03 5.89
N PHE A 223 -12.07 -46.16 4.70
CA PHE A 223 -13.42 -46.68 4.54
C PHE A 223 -13.52 -48.12 5.04
N LEU A 224 -12.60 -49.00 4.64
CA LEU A 224 -12.59 -50.38 5.12
C LEU A 224 -12.39 -50.47 6.64
N GLN A 225 -11.53 -49.64 7.20
CA GLN A 225 -11.30 -49.56 8.64
C GLN A 225 -12.54 -49.07 9.40
N ALA A 226 -13.19 -48.00 8.94
CA ALA A 226 -14.41 -47.47 9.54
C ALA A 226 -15.57 -48.48 9.44
N ALA A 227 -15.69 -49.17 8.30
CA ALA A 227 -16.68 -50.24 8.12
C ALA A 227 -16.44 -51.43 9.08
N GLN A 228 -15.17 -51.80 9.33
CA GLN A 228 -14.82 -52.86 10.26
C GLN A 228 -15.08 -52.46 11.72
N ASN A 229 -14.80 -51.21 12.08
CA ASN A 229 -15.01 -50.66 13.43
C ASN A 229 -16.48 -50.32 13.72
N GLU A 230 -17.38 -50.51 12.77
CA GLU A 230 -18.79 -50.11 12.84
C GLU A 230 -19.00 -48.59 13.04
N GLU A 231 -18.04 -47.78 12.59
CA GLU A 231 -18.12 -46.31 12.54
C GLU A 231 -18.95 -45.89 11.32
N ILE A 232 -20.25 -46.15 11.38
CA ILE A 232 -21.16 -46.08 10.23
C ILE A 232 -21.26 -44.67 9.62
N GLU A 233 -21.26 -43.62 10.46
CA GLU A 233 -21.35 -42.24 9.97
C GLU A 233 -20.09 -41.82 9.21
N GLU A 234 -18.90 -42.16 9.72
CA GLU A 234 -17.63 -41.91 9.03
C GLU A 234 -17.54 -42.72 7.73
N ALA A 235 -17.93 -44.01 7.78
CA ALA A 235 -17.95 -44.86 6.61
C ALA A 235 -18.90 -44.33 5.51
N MET A 236 -20.07 -43.79 5.88
CA MET A 236 -20.99 -43.14 4.94
C MET A 236 -20.41 -41.85 4.35
N SER A 237 -19.73 -41.03 5.15
CA SER A 237 -19.06 -39.82 4.64
C SER A 237 -17.96 -40.17 3.63
N LEU A 238 -17.11 -41.14 3.98
CA LEU A 238 -16.03 -41.61 3.10
C LEU A 238 -16.59 -42.25 1.82
N LEU A 239 -17.71 -42.96 1.90
CA LEU A 239 -18.36 -43.55 0.72
C LEU A 239 -18.81 -42.48 -0.29
N ARG A 240 -19.31 -41.34 0.18
CA ARG A 240 -19.67 -40.22 -0.71
C ARG A 240 -18.43 -39.61 -1.38
N GLU A 241 -17.34 -39.45 -0.65
CA GLU A 241 -16.06 -38.99 -1.22
C GLU A 241 -15.52 -39.99 -2.25
N MET A 242 -15.64 -41.29 -1.97
CA MET A 242 -15.24 -42.37 -2.87
C MET A 242 -16.02 -42.38 -4.18
N ASP A 243 -17.34 -42.14 -4.14
CA ASP A 243 -18.21 -42.11 -5.33
C ASP A 243 -17.78 -41.03 -6.34
N HIS A 244 -17.29 -39.88 -5.86
CA HIS A 244 -16.77 -38.83 -6.72
C HIS A 244 -15.39 -39.13 -7.34
N LEU A 245 -14.61 -40.06 -6.76
CA LEU A 245 -13.21 -40.30 -7.13
C LEU A 245 -12.99 -41.63 -7.87
N LEU A 246 -13.84 -42.63 -7.60
CA LEU A 246 -13.72 -43.96 -8.17
C LEU A 246 -14.42 -44.05 -9.53
N SER A 247 -13.85 -44.84 -10.43
CA SER A 247 -14.57 -45.30 -11.61
C SER A 247 -15.49 -46.47 -11.27
N GLU A 248 -16.49 -46.73 -12.12
CA GLU A 248 -17.48 -47.80 -11.93
C GLU A 248 -16.82 -49.16 -11.63
N HIS A 249 -15.80 -49.54 -12.39
CA HIS A 249 -15.10 -50.81 -12.20
C HIS A 249 -14.35 -50.91 -10.87
N GLU A 250 -13.80 -49.80 -10.37
CA GLU A 250 -13.07 -49.78 -9.11
C GLU A 250 -14.00 -49.73 -7.89
N ALA A 251 -15.25 -49.32 -8.09
CA ALA A 251 -16.29 -49.33 -7.07
C ALA A 251 -16.88 -50.74 -6.86
N GLU A 252 -16.85 -51.61 -7.89
CA GLU A 252 -17.40 -52.99 -7.83
C GLU A 252 -16.84 -53.78 -6.63
N GLN A 253 -15.53 -53.69 -6.37
CA GLN A 253 -14.88 -54.39 -5.25
C GLN A 253 -15.37 -53.94 -3.87
N PHE A 254 -15.93 -52.73 -3.75
CA PHE A 254 -16.44 -52.19 -2.48
C PHE A 254 -17.96 -52.32 -2.36
N GLN A 255 -18.66 -52.77 -3.40
CA GLN A 255 -20.12 -52.74 -3.48
C GLN A 255 -20.79 -53.52 -2.34
N GLU A 256 -20.29 -54.71 -2.01
CA GLU A 256 -20.84 -55.54 -0.93
C GLU A 256 -20.65 -54.89 0.44
N VAL A 257 -19.46 -54.34 0.71
CA VAL A 257 -19.17 -53.63 1.97
C VAL A 257 -20.00 -52.36 2.08
N ALA A 258 -20.06 -51.57 1.00
CA ALA A 258 -20.86 -50.35 0.91
C ALA A 258 -22.34 -50.64 1.14
N ARG A 259 -22.89 -51.70 0.52
CA ARG A 259 -24.28 -52.11 0.75
C ARG A 259 -24.55 -52.47 2.20
N GLY A 260 -23.60 -53.14 2.86
CA GLY A 260 -23.67 -53.44 4.29
C GLY A 260 -23.70 -52.17 5.16
N VAL A 261 -22.80 -51.22 4.89
CA VAL A 261 -22.72 -49.93 5.60
C VAL A 261 -24.00 -49.10 5.39
N ILE A 262 -24.48 -48.97 4.15
CA ILE A 262 -25.72 -48.27 3.79
C ILE A 262 -26.92 -48.90 4.52
N GLY A 263 -26.98 -50.24 4.56
CA GLY A 263 -28.01 -50.97 5.30
C GLY A 263 -28.00 -50.65 6.79
N LYS A 264 -26.82 -50.76 7.43
CA LYS A 264 -26.63 -50.43 8.85
C LYS A 264 -26.95 -48.96 9.14
N ALA A 265 -26.54 -48.02 8.27
CA ALA A 265 -26.81 -46.59 8.43
C ALA A 265 -28.31 -46.30 8.43
N ARG A 266 -29.03 -46.86 7.45
CA ARG A 266 -30.48 -46.75 7.36
C ARG A 266 -31.16 -47.34 8.59
N ASP A 267 -30.74 -48.53 9.03
CA ASP A 267 -31.36 -49.21 10.16
C ASP A 267 -31.09 -48.45 11.48
N ASN A 268 -29.89 -47.88 11.66
CA ASN A 268 -29.54 -47.01 12.78
C ASN A 268 -30.42 -45.75 12.83
N LEU A 269 -30.58 -45.04 11.71
CA LEU A 269 -31.48 -43.89 11.63
C LEU A 269 -32.94 -44.28 11.91
N GLY A 270 -33.38 -45.44 11.40
CA GLY A 270 -34.71 -45.97 11.68
C GLY A 270 -34.94 -46.27 13.17
N VAL A 271 -33.94 -46.80 13.87
CA VAL A 271 -33.99 -47.01 15.32
C VAL A 271 -34.04 -45.67 16.06
N GLN A 272 -33.17 -44.71 15.71
CA GLN A 272 -33.16 -43.36 16.31
C GLN A 272 -34.51 -42.66 16.14
N PHE A 273 -35.09 -42.71 14.95
CA PHE A 273 -36.41 -42.12 14.68
C PHE A 273 -37.50 -42.78 15.55
N LYS A 274 -37.54 -44.11 15.61
CA LYS A 274 -38.51 -44.83 16.44
C LYS A 274 -38.37 -44.52 17.92
N MET A 275 -37.14 -44.43 18.43
CA MET A 275 -36.86 -44.06 19.82
C MET A 275 -37.32 -42.62 20.09
N ALA A 276 -36.98 -41.66 19.23
CA ALA A 276 -37.39 -40.26 19.40
C ALA A 276 -38.92 -40.09 19.38
N VAL A 277 -39.63 -40.82 18.51
CA VAL A 277 -41.11 -40.84 18.49
C VAL A 277 -41.69 -41.47 19.76
N HIS A 278 -41.11 -42.58 20.22
CA HIS A 278 -41.54 -43.25 21.44
C HIS A 278 -41.36 -42.34 22.68
N ASP A 279 -40.21 -41.67 22.76
CA ASP A 279 -39.84 -40.80 23.87
C ASP A 279 -40.49 -39.40 23.78
N LYS A 280 -41.31 -39.16 22.75
CA LYS A 280 -41.99 -37.90 22.45
C LYS A 280 -41.03 -36.72 22.26
N ALA A 281 -39.78 -37.00 21.88
CA ALA A 281 -38.80 -36.01 21.46
C ALA A 281 -39.11 -35.57 20.02
N TRP A 282 -40.18 -34.79 19.83
CA TRP A 282 -40.71 -34.46 18.50
C TRP A 282 -39.75 -33.63 17.63
N ASP A 283 -38.92 -32.77 18.24
CA ASP A 283 -37.90 -32.01 17.52
C ASP A 283 -36.82 -32.94 16.93
N ASP A 284 -36.31 -33.88 17.73
CA ASP A 284 -35.30 -34.85 17.28
C ASP A 284 -35.88 -35.83 16.26
N ALA A 285 -37.13 -36.29 16.49
CA ALA A 285 -37.85 -37.13 15.53
C ALA A 285 -38.04 -36.44 14.17
N ALA A 286 -38.36 -35.14 14.17
CA ALA A 286 -38.48 -34.37 12.93
C ALA A 286 -37.13 -34.28 12.19
N SER A 287 -36.05 -33.95 12.91
CA SER A 287 -34.69 -33.84 12.35
C SER A 287 -34.19 -35.17 11.76
N VAL A 288 -34.32 -36.27 12.51
CA VAL A 288 -33.93 -37.60 12.02
C VAL A 288 -34.81 -38.04 10.85
N GLY A 289 -36.10 -37.73 10.89
CA GLY A 289 -37.04 -38.03 9.81
C GLY A 289 -36.69 -37.31 8.50
N GLU A 290 -36.34 -36.03 8.57
CA GLU A 290 -35.86 -35.26 7.42
C GLU A 290 -34.57 -35.86 6.84
N ARG A 291 -33.60 -36.22 7.70
CA ARG A 291 -32.38 -36.91 7.26
C ARG A 291 -32.65 -38.23 6.54
N ILE A 292 -33.59 -39.05 7.03
CA ILE A 292 -33.97 -40.31 6.37
C ILE A 292 -34.51 -40.04 4.96
N ILE A 293 -35.32 -38.99 4.80
CA ILE A 293 -35.92 -38.61 3.52
C ILE A 293 -34.87 -38.11 2.53
N GLU A 294 -33.89 -37.34 3.01
CA GLU A 294 -32.81 -36.79 2.20
C GLU A 294 -31.76 -37.85 1.81
N GLU A 295 -31.28 -38.63 2.78
CA GLU A 295 -30.20 -39.61 2.57
C GLU A 295 -30.70 -40.89 1.88
N PHE A 296 -31.98 -41.27 2.07
CA PHE A 296 -32.54 -42.52 1.54
C PHE A 296 -33.91 -42.32 0.84
N PRO A 297 -34.01 -41.48 -0.20
CA PRO A 297 -35.29 -41.00 -0.75
C PRO A 297 -36.17 -42.10 -1.35
N ASN A 298 -35.55 -43.17 -1.85
CA ASN A 298 -36.21 -44.31 -2.51
C ASN A 298 -36.46 -45.50 -1.57
N SER A 299 -36.20 -45.34 -0.27
CA SER A 299 -36.45 -46.41 0.71
C SER A 299 -37.92 -46.44 1.13
N ARG A 300 -38.43 -47.63 1.44
CA ARG A 300 -39.78 -47.79 2.04
C ARG A 300 -39.91 -46.99 3.34
N MET A 301 -38.84 -46.97 4.14
CA MET A 301 -38.78 -46.20 5.39
C MET A 301 -38.98 -44.70 5.14
N ALA A 302 -38.36 -44.13 4.12
CA ALA A 302 -38.57 -42.72 3.77
C ALA A 302 -40.01 -42.44 3.34
N SER A 303 -40.67 -43.35 2.61
CA SER A 303 -42.10 -43.23 2.31
C SER A 303 -42.96 -43.23 3.58
N GLU A 304 -42.73 -44.17 4.49
CA GLU A 304 -43.44 -44.25 5.77
C GLU A 304 -43.21 -42.99 6.63
N VAL A 305 -41.98 -42.46 6.66
CA VAL A 305 -41.64 -41.24 7.40
C VAL A 305 -42.30 -40.00 6.79
N ARG A 306 -42.36 -39.87 5.45
CA ARG A 306 -43.04 -38.76 4.77
C ARG A 306 -44.51 -38.66 5.15
N ASP A 307 -45.19 -39.79 5.35
CA ASP A 307 -46.62 -39.80 5.69
C ASP A 307 -46.90 -39.26 7.10
N ILE A 308 -45.93 -39.36 8.02
CA ILE A 308 -46.09 -39.00 9.44
C ILE A 308 -45.31 -37.73 9.85
N ILE A 309 -44.38 -37.25 9.02
CA ILE A 309 -43.46 -36.16 9.39
C ILE A 309 -44.19 -34.83 9.63
N ASP A 310 -45.24 -34.54 8.87
CA ASP A 310 -46.01 -33.29 9.00
C ASP A 310 -46.77 -33.24 10.33
N GLU A 311 -47.26 -34.39 10.82
CA GLU A 311 -47.89 -34.49 12.13
C GLU A 311 -46.88 -34.29 13.26
N ILE A 312 -45.69 -34.91 13.15
CA ILE A 312 -44.60 -34.76 14.11
C ILE A 312 -44.13 -33.29 14.17
N ARG A 313 -43.97 -32.63 13.02
CA ARG A 313 -43.61 -31.20 12.92
C ARG A 313 -44.68 -30.31 13.57
N GLY A 314 -45.95 -30.62 13.34
CA GLY A 314 -47.07 -29.94 14.00
C GLY A 314 -46.97 -30.02 15.53
N ARG A 315 -46.69 -31.21 16.07
CA ARG A 315 -46.53 -31.44 17.52
C ARG A 315 -45.29 -30.74 18.09
N ALA A 316 -44.16 -30.77 17.39
CA ALA A 316 -42.95 -30.05 17.80
C ALA A 316 -43.20 -28.54 17.93
N ASN A 317 -43.88 -27.93 16.94
CA ASN A 317 -44.22 -26.51 16.96
C ASN A 317 -45.20 -26.13 18.09
N THR A 318 -46.08 -27.04 18.50
CA THR A 318 -46.98 -26.80 19.64
C THR A 318 -46.28 -26.86 20.99
N MET A 319 -45.21 -27.65 21.13
CA MET A 319 -44.44 -27.75 22.38
C MET A 319 -43.43 -26.62 22.57
N LYS A 320 -43.01 -25.96 21.49
CA LYS A 320 -42.12 -24.77 21.54
C LYS A 320 -42.84 -23.47 21.93
N ARG A 321 -44.17 -23.47 21.99
CA ARG A 321 -44.99 -22.32 22.44
C ARG A 321 -45.34 -22.45 23.92
#